data_AF-A0A383E965-F1
#
_entry.id   AF-A0A383E965-F1
#
_cell.length_a   1.000
_cell.length_b   1.000
_cell.length_c   1.000
_cell.angle_alpha   90.00
_cell.angle_beta   90.00
_cell.angle_gamma   90.00
#
_symmetry.space_group_name_H-M   'P 1'
#
loop_
_entity.id
_entity.type
_entity.pdbx_description
1 polymer ?
#
loop_
_entity_poly.entity_id
_entity_poly.type
_entity_poly.pdbx_seq_one_letter_code
_entity_poly.pdbx_strand_id
1 'polypeptide(L)' 'WIPSEEAYAANVIPLGKEIMVATGYPRTSQLLEERGLILHTVEMSQFKAADGSLTCLSVLYR' A
#
# COMPACT_ATOMS: atom_id res chain seq x y z
N TRP A 1 13.14 -2.24 -0.37
CA TRP A 1 13.57 -0.87 -0.01
C TRP A 1 12.52 0.10 -0.54
N ILE A 2 12.05 1.02 0.31
CA ILE A 2 11.05 2.06 0.02
C ILE A 2 11.67 3.41 0.44
N PRO A 3 11.50 4.52 -0.31
CA PRO A 3 11.98 5.84 0.09
C PRO A 3 11.42 6.26 1.46
N SER A 4 12.24 6.92 2.29
CA SER A 4 11.84 7.38 3.63
C SER A 4 10.61 8.28 3.61
N GLU A 5 10.50 9.16 2.61
CA GLU A 5 9.37 10.08 2.45
C GLU A 5 8.04 9.34 2.17
N GLU A 6 8.12 8.11 1.66
CA GLU A 6 6.97 7.28 1.31
C GLU A 6 6.86 6.04 2.22
N ALA A 7 7.45 6.07 3.42
CA ALA A 7 7.46 4.91 4.32
C ALA A 7 6.06 4.34 4.63
N TYR A 8 5.01 5.19 4.63
CA TYR A 8 3.62 4.75 4.83
C TYR A 8 3.13 3.80 3.72
N ALA A 9 3.64 3.95 2.49
CA ALA A 9 3.31 3.12 1.33
C ALA A 9 3.83 1.68 1.44
N ALA A 10 4.73 1.40 2.39
CA ALA A 10 5.19 0.05 2.67
C ALA A 10 4.08 -0.85 3.24
N ASN A 11 3.01 -0.26 3.77
CA ASN A 11 1.84 -0.99 4.23
C ASN A 11 0.92 -1.33 3.06
N VAL A 12 0.83 -2.62 2.73
CA VAL A 12 0.16 -3.13 1.54
C VAL A 12 -0.58 -4.44 1.85
N ILE A 13 -1.61 -4.76 1.07
CA ILE A 13 -2.26 -6.08 1.11
C ILE A 13 -2.01 -6.80 -0.22
N PRO A 14 -1.19 -7.87 -0.22
CA PRO A 14 -0.97 -8.68 -1.43
C PRO A 14 -2.09 -9.69 -1.64
N LEU A 15 -2.59 -9.78 -2.87
CA LEU A 15 -3.59 -10.74 -3.36
C LEU A 15 -3.06 -11.39 -4.66
N GLY A 16 -1.94 -12.10 -4.54
CA GLY A 16 -1.23 -12.66 -5.69
C GLY A 16 -0.46 -11.57 -6.45
N LYS A 17 -0.84 -11.31 -7.71
CA LYS A 17 -0.27 -10.19 -8.51
C LYS A 17 -0.96 -8.87 -8.24
N GLU A 18 -2.19 -8.89 -7.76
CA GLU A 18 -2.94 -7.71 -7.36
C GLU A 18 -2.48 -7.29 -5.96
N ILE A 19 -2.26 -5.99 -5.75
CA ILE A 19 -1.81 -5.45 -4.47
C ILE A 19 -2.59 -4.19 -4.15
N MET A 20 -3.19 -4.14 -2.96
CA MET A 20 -3.78 -2.90 -2.45
C MET A 20 -2.69 -2.04 -1.82
N VAL A 21 -2.66 -0.76 -2.20
CA VAL A 21 -1.69 0.23 -1.74
C VAL A 21 -2.39 1.54 -1.38
N ALA A 22 -1.80 2.34 -0.49
CA ALA A 22 -2.31 3.67 -0.22
C ALA A 22 -2.07 4.62 -1.42
N THR A 23 -3.00 5.54 -1.68
CA THR A 23 -2.81 6.61 -2.69
C THR A 23 -1.73 7.62 -2.26
N GLY A 24 -1.13 8.32 -3.24
CA GLY A 24 -0.24 9.46 -2.98
C GLY A 24 1.26 9.16 -2.84
N TYR A 25 1.69 7.93 -3.18
CA TYR A 25 3.09 7.48 -3.03
C TYR A 25 3.68 7.02 -4.38
N PRO A 26 3.96 7.95 -5.32
CA PRO A 26 4.28 7.64 -6.70
C PRO A 26 5.57 6.83 -6.88
N ARG A 27 6.61 7.05 -6.07
CA ARG A 27 7.88 6.31 -6.23
C ARG A 27 7.69 4.85 -5.85
N THR A 28 6.96 4.59 -4.78
CA THR A 28 6.60 3.25 -4.32
C THR A 28 5.70 2.57 -5.33
N SER A 29 4.69 3.27 -5.85
CA SER A 29 3.81 2.72 -6.88
C SER A 29 4.60 2.27 -8.12
N GLN A 30 5.48 3.15 -8.63
CA GLN A 30 6.33 2.83 -9.77
C GLN A 30 7.23 1.61 -9.49
N LEU A 31 7.88 1.55 -8.33
CA LEU A 31 8.72 0.42 -7.94
C LEU A 31 7.94 -0.92 -7.90
N LEU A 32 6.67 -0.89 -7.50
CA LEU A 32 5.82 -2.08 -7.45
C LEU A 32 5.35 -2.47 -8.86
N GLU A 33 4.96 -1.50 -9.69
CA GLU A 33 4.58 -1.72 -11.09
C GLU A 33 5.75 -2.28 -11.92
N GLU A 34 6.97 -1.76 -11.74
CA GLU A 34 8.20 -2.26 -12.39
C GLU A 34 8.50 -3.73 -12.01
N ARG A 35 7.96 -4.21 -10.89
CA ARG A 35 8.05 -5.62 -10.45
C ARG A 35 6.93 -6.49 -11.02
N GLY A 36 6.07 -5.95 -11.87
CA GLY A 36 4.96 -6.66 -12.51
C GLY A 36 3.74 -6.88 -11.62
N LEU A 37 3.58 -6.07 -10.57
CA LEU A 37 2.39 -6.07 -9.71
C LEU A 37 1.31 -5.15 -10.27
N ILE A 38 0.05 -5.50 -10.02
CA ILE A 38 -1.14 -4.74 -10.43
C ILE A 38 -1.67 -3.99 -9.20
N LEU A 39 -1.60 -2.67 -9.23
CA LEU A 39 -1.89 -1.84 -8.06
C LEU A 39 -3.36 -1.44 -8.00
N HIS A 40 -3.97 -1.63 -6.82
CA HIS A 40 -5.27 -1.10 -6.46
C HIS A 40 -5.08 -0.04 -5.39
N THR A 41 -5.27 1.22 -5.75
CA THR A 41 -5.02 2.33 -4.84
C THR A 41 -6.24 2.61 -3.96
N VAL A 42 -6.01 2.89 -2.68
CA VAL A 42 -7.05 3.17 -1.69
C VAL A 42 -6.73 4.48 -0.97
N GLU A 43 -7.73 5.35 -0.80
CA GLU A 43 -7.63 6.57 -0.01
C GLU A 43 -7.48 6.21 1.47
N MET A 44 -6.41 6.70 2.12
CA MET A 44 -6.06 6.31 3.48
C MET A 44 -5.73 7.49 4.41
N SER A 45 -5.98 8.74 4.01
CA SER A 45 -5.57 9.92 4.78
C SER A 45 -6.19 9.96 6.18
N GLN A 46 -7.47 9.61 6.31
CA GLN A 46 -8.16 9.62 7.61
C GLN A 46 -7.68 8.49 8.53
N PHE A 47 -7.41 7.32 7.98
CA PHE A 47 -6.85 6.20 8.74
C PHE A 47 -5.41 6.47 9.16
N LYS A 48 -4.61 7.07 8.27
CA LYS A 48 -3.24 7.51 8.56
C LYS A 48 -3.20 8.52 9.71
N ALA A 49 -4.17 9.44 9.77
CA ALA A 49 -4.28 10.41 10.85
C ALA A 49 -4.56 9.75 12.22
N ALA A 50 -5.06 8.52 12.24
CA ALA A 50 -5.28 7.70 13.42
C ALA A 50 -4.24 6.56 13.57
N ASP A 51 -3.07 6.70 12.94
CA ASP A 51 -2.00 5.69 12.91
C ASP A 51 -2.43 4.30 12.38
N GLY A 52 -3.54 4.25 11.64
CA GLY A 52 -4.05 3.05 10.98
C GLY A 52 -3.59 2.96 9.52
N SER A 53 -3.56 1.75 8.97
CA SER A 53 -3.29 1.50 7.55
C SER A 53 -3.98 0.22 7.05
N LEU A 54 -3.74 -0.19 5.80
CA LEU A 54 -4.46 -1.29 5.13
C LEU A 54 -4.41 -2.60 5.91
N THR A 55 -3.24 -2.97 6.44
CA THR A 55 -3.08 -4.18 7.27
C THR A 55 -3.83 -4.12 8.58
N CYS A 56 -4.06 -2.93 9.15
CA CYS A 56 -4.82 -2.75 10.39
C CYS A 56 -6.31 -2.96 10.17
N LEU A 57 -6.79 -2.71 8.95
CA LEU A 57 -8.20 -2.80 8.56
C LEU A 57 -8.55 -4.15 7.91
N SER A 58 -7.62 -5.09 7.91
CA SER A 58 -7.75 -6.35 7.17
C SER A 58 -7.56 -7.54 8.10
N VAL A 59 -8.43 -8.54 7.96
CA VAL A 59 -8.23 -9.88 8.54
C VAL A 59 -8.07 -10.84 7.37
N LEU A 60 -6.90 -11.45 7.26
CA LEU A 60 -6.62 -12.46 6.24
C LEU A 60 -7.02 -13.83 6.79
N TYR A 61 -8.04 -14.44 6.21
CA TYR A 61 -8.53 -15.77 6.58
C TYR A 61 -8.55 -16.69 5.36
N ARG A 62 -8.68 -17.99 5.61
CA ARG A 62 -8.74 -19.05 4.59
C ARG A 62 -10.10 -19.73 4.62
#